data_AF-A0AAN1EP26-F1
#
_entry.id   AF-A0AAN1EP26-F1
#
_cell.length_a   1.000
_cell.length_b   1.000
_cell.length_c   1.000
_cell.angle_alpha   90.00
_cell.angle_beta   90.00
_cell.angle_gamma   90.00
#
_symmetry.space_group_name_H-M   'P 1'
#
loop_
_entity.id
_entity.type
_entity.pdbx_description
1 polymer ?
#
loop_
_entity_poly.entity_id
_entity_poly.type
_entity_poly.pdbx_seq_one_letter_code
_entity_poly.pdbx_strand_id
1 'polypeptide(L)'
;MLTGNTPFDPSLLIATSRALADAAPEADRTGDFPWTGIRAVHQSGLLESTVAPRYGGAGATLHETATILAALGKGDPSVALISAMTLFNHLGQATKSHWPEDLYKSLLAQAKQHPLLLNAARVEPELGSPARGGLPATVARRTASGWSITGAKRFVTGAHGLTHFLVWAHTDEAPARVGTFVVPNKLPGIRVIENWNSLGMRASGSHDVEYTDVEIPLENVIDLVDPSVAQQDNRAHAAITLALTALYLGVAEAAQEAFIRFAHERVPTNLGHPIARTERFVTLSGEIDLLVSGARQIIFGALSDKHADAETHVRARLIAGRQLREAVQVAVRGIGNPGLGSELGLERHFRDIQSVLVHAPQEDTSISILGRAAFEHWKSEKDTPSAPPVNLTVLKTA
;
A
#
# COMPACT_ATOMS: atom_id res chain seq x y z
N MET A 1 -8.43 -0.22 21.50
CA MET A 1 -8.52 1.06 22.23
C MET A 1 -7.28 1.89 21.90
N LEU A 2 -7.46 3.05 21.26
CA LEU A 2 -6.39 3.96 20.83
C LEU A 2 -6.08 4.96 21.96
N THR A 3 -5.50 4.52 23.07
CA THR A 3 -5.25 5.37 24.27
C THR A 3 -3.79 5.85 24.40
N GLY A 4 -3.04 5.86 23.30
CA GLY A 4 -1.74 6.55 23.21
C GLY A 4 -1.90 7.90 22.54
N ASN A 5 -0.93 8.81 22.75
CA ASN A 5 -0.85 10.09 22.06
C ASN A 5 -0.61 9.82 20.56
N THR A 6 -1.68 9.64 19.81
CA THR A 6 -1.64 9.27 18.38
C THR A 6 -1.40 10.53 17.55
N PRO A 7 -0.64 10.45 16.44
CA PRO A 7 -0.28 11.59 15.59
C PRO A 7 -1.46 12.12 14.75
N PHE A 8 -2.66 11.58 14.95
CA PHE A 8 -3.90 11.94 14.30
C PHE A 8 -5.06 11.80 15.29
N ASP A 9 -6.13 12.57 15.10
CA ASP A 9 -7.35 12.44 15.90
C ASP A 9 -8.13 11.17 15.50
N PRO A 10 -8.34 10.19 16.41
CA PRO A 10 -9.10 8.98 16.12
C PRO A 10 -10.54 9.25 15.64
N SER A 11 -11.16 10.32 16.12
CA SER A 11 -12.53 10.71 15.72
C SER A 11 -12.56 11.18 14.27
N LEU A 12 -11.55 11.96 13.86
CA LEU A 12 -11.37 12.38 12.46
C LEU A 12 -11.06 11.19 11.56
N LEU A 13 -10.26 10.22 12.01
CA LEU A 13 -9.98 9.01 11.23
C LEU A 13 -11.27 8.21 10.95
N ILE A 14 -12.13 8.05 11.96
CA ILE A 14 -13.42 7.36 11.83
C ILE A 14 -14.36 8.15 10.90
N ALA A 15 -14.48 9.47 11.10
CA ALA A 15 -15.33 10.32 10.26
C ALA A 15 -14.88 10.30 8.79
N THR A 16 -13.57 10.34 8.56
CA THR A 16 -12.96 10.24 7.23
C THR A 16 -13.30 8.89 6.60
N SER A 17 -13.03 7.78 7.29
CA SER A 17 -13.36 6.42 6.80
C SER A 17 -14.83 6.28 6.37
N ARG A 18 -15.77 6.88 7.12
CA ARG A 18 -17.19 6.91 6.74
C ARG A 18 -17.45 7.72 5.48
N ALA A 19 -16.88 8.91 5.37
CA ALA A 19 -17.01 9.74 4.17
C ALA A 19 -16.45 9.05 2.91
N LEU A 20 -15.36 8.27 3.06
CA LEU A 20 -14.85 7.41 2.01
C LEU A 20 -15.86 6.32 1.64
N ALA A 21 -16.41 5.60 2.63
CA ALA A 21 -17.37 4.52 2.43
C ALA A 21 -18.63 4.99 1.67
N ASP A 22 -19.11 6.20 1.97
CA ASP A 22 -20.27 6.81 1.31
C ASP A 22 -20.00 7.16 -0.16
N ALA A 23 -18.77 7.59 -0.48
CA ALA A 23 -18.37 7.98 -1.83
C ALA A 23 -17.90 6.81 -2.71
N ALA A 24 -17.40 5.73 -2.11
CA ALA A 24 -16.79 4.59 -2.80
C ALA A 24 -17.67 3.93 -3.89
N PRO A 25 -19.00 3.73 -3.71
CA PRO A 25 -19.83 3.07 -4.73
C PRO A 25 -19.82 3.80 -6.08
N GLU A 26 -19.90 5.13 -6.07
CA GLU A 26 -19.93 5.92 -7.29
C GLU A 26 -18.57 5.95 -7.97
N ALA A 27 -17.49 6.09 -7.20
CA ALA A 27 -16.13 6.05 -7.71
C ALA A 27 -15.79 4.68 -8.33
N ASP A 28 -16.21 3.57 -7.71
CA ASP A 28 -16.03 2.23 -8.28
C ASP A 28 -16.83 2.03 -9.57
N ARG A 29 -18.09 2.49 -9.60
CA ARG A 29 -18.98 2.37 -10.76
C ARG A 29 -18.45 3.12 -11.98
N THR A 30 -18.02 4.37 -11.78
CA THR A 30 -17.52 5.24 -12.85
C THR A 30 -16.07 4.91 -13.23
N GLY A 31 -15.25 4.53 -12.24
CA GLY A 31 -13.80 4.45 -12.39
C GLY A 31 -13.11 5.82 -12.36
N ASP A 32 -13.86 6.89 -12.09
CA ASP A 32 -13.33 8.26 -12.04
C ASP A 32 -12.40 8.44 -10.84
N PHE A 33 -11.48 9.40 -10.95
CA PHE A 33 -10.55 9.71 -9.87
C PHE A 33 -11.32 10.16 -8.60
N PRO A 34 -11.07 9.58 -7.41
CA PRO A 34 -11.94 9.67 -6.24
C PRO A 34 -11.70 10.97 -5.44
N TRP A 35 -11.91 12.11 -6.09
CA TRP A 35 -11.62 13.43 -5.52
C TRP A 35 -12.36 13.70 -4.20
N THR A 36 -13.57 13.20 -4.02
CA THR A 36 -14.33 13.33 -2.77
C THR A 36 -13.58 12.70 -1.61
N GLY A 37 -13.12 11.45 -1.77
CA GLY A 37 -12.33 10.75 -0.76
C GLY A 37 -10.98 11.43 -0.52
N ILE A 38 -10.25 11.78 -1.59
CA ILE A 38 -8.95 12.47 -1.46
C ILE A 38 -9.06 13.79 -0.70
N ARG A 39 -10.09 14.59 -0.98
CA ARG A 39 -10.33 15.84 -0.25
C ARG A 39 -10.67 15.59 1.22
N ALA A 40 -11.44 14.55 1.54
CA ALA A 40 -11.72 14.18 2.93
C ALA A 40 -10.43 13.79 3.68
N VAL A 41 -9.58 12.94 3.08
CA VAL A 41 -8.30 12.55 3.70
C VAL A 41 -7.40 13.78 3.90
N HIS A 42 -7.30 14.66 2.91
CA HIS A 42 -6.51 15.89 3.03
C HIS A 42 -7.04 16.81 4.14
N GLN A 43 -8.35 17.08 4.17
CA GLN A 43 -8.98 17.95 5.17
C GLN A 43 -8.84 17.42 6.60
N SER A 44 -8.75 16.10 6.77
CA SER A 44 -8.48 15.48 8.06
C SER A 44 -7.02 15.56 8.52
N GLY A 45 -6.11 16.08 7.68
CA GLY A 45 -4.66 16.12 7.91
C GLY A 45 -3.96 14.76 7.80
N LEU A 46 -4.66 13.73 7.32
CA LEU A 46 -4.14 12.37 7.25
C LEU A 46 -3.16 12.15 6.10
N LEU A 47 -3.16 12.96 5.03
CA LEU A 47 -2.20 12.81 3.93
C LEU A 47 -0.78 13.21 4.34
N GLU A 48 -0.65 14.18 5.24
CA GLU A 48 0.61 14.73 5.70
C GLU A 48 1.03 14.18 7.08
N SER A 49 0.35 13.15 7.60
CA SER A 49 0.55 12.67 8.97
C SER A 49 1.96 12.13 9.25
N THR A 50 2.63 11.58 8.23
CA THR A 50 4.01 11.05 8.32
C THR A 50 5.09 12.09 8.09
N VAL A 51 4.72 13.35 7.82
CA VAL A 51 5.69 14.45 7.71
C VAL A 51 6.40 14.62 9.05
N ALA A 52 7.74 14.65 9.03
CA ALA A 52 8.54 14.70 10.24
C ALA A 52 8.33 15.99 11.06
N PRO A 53 8.46 15.95 12.41
CA PRO A 53 8.30 17.13 13.26
C PRO A 53 9.22 18.30 12.91
N ARG A 54 10.41 18.04 12.35
CA ARG A 54 11.34 19.09 11.86
C ARG A 54 10.78 19.94 10.71
N TYR A 55 9.74 19.46 10.04
CA TYR A 55 8.99 20.21 9.03
C TYR A 55 7.61 20.67 9.51
N GLY A 56 7.33 20.54 10.82
CA GLY A 56 6.04 20.90 11.43
C GLY A 56 4.92 19.85 11.27
N GLY A 57 5.24 18.62 10.84
CA GLY A 57 4.28 17.52 10.75
C GLY A 57 4.16 16.71 12.03
N ALA A 58 3.19 15.78 12.06
CA ALA A 58 2.88 14.97 13.23
C ALA A 58 3.86 13.80 13.46
N GLY A 59 4.63 13.40 12.43
CA GLY A 59 5.66 12.36 12.55
C GLY A 59 5.12 10.95 12.75
N ALA A 60 3.97 10.62 12.16
CA ALA A 60 3.38 9.28 12.27
C ALA A 60 4.37 8.18 11.87
N THR A 61 4.45 7.16 12.72
CA THR A 61 5.29 5.97 12.53
C THR A 61 4.73 5.05 11.45
N LEU A 62 5.50 4.03 11.06
CA LEU A 62 5.04 3.01 10.12
C LEU A 62 3.82 2.23 10.66
N HIS A 63 3.78 1.93 11.95
CA HIS A 63 2.64 1.27 12.61
C HIS A 63 1.38 2.15 12.59
N GLU A 64 1.53 3.44 12.86
CA GLU A 64 0.42 4.42 12.78
C GLU A 64 -0.05 4.62 11.34
N THR A 65 0.88 4.62 10.39
CA THR A 65 0.54 4.63 8.95
C THR A 65 -0.28 3.40 8.57
N ALA A 66 0.10 2.20 9.01
CA ALA A 66 -0.70 0.99 8.78
C ALA A 66 -2.10 1.10 9.41
N THR A 67 -2.22 1.74 10.57
CA THR A 67 -3.52 2.00 11.22
C THR A 67 -4.39 2.94 10.39
N ILE A 68 -3.81 4.04 9.87
CA ILE A 68 -4.50 4.96 8.95
C ILE A 68 -4.94 4.20 7.71
N LEU A 69 -4.05 3.44 7.08
CA LEU A 69 -4.33 2.70 5.85
C LEU A 69 -5.43 1.65 6.05
N ALA A 70 -5.49 0.97 7.18
CA ALA A 70 -6.59 0.05 7.50
C ALA A 70 -7.93 0.79 7.59
N ALA A 71 -7.99 1.94 8.25
CA ALA A 71 -9.21 2.72 8.35
C ALA A 71 -9.65 3.32 7.00
N LEU A 72 -8.70 3.83 6.20
CA LEU A 72 -9.01 4.32 4.86
C LEU A 72 -9.47 3.19 3.94
N GLY A 73 -8.79 2.03 3.99
CA GLY A 73 -9.11 0.87 3.17
C GLY A 73 -10.45 0.23 3.50
N LYS A 74 -10.93 0.39 4.74
CA LYS A 74 -12.29 0.04 5.14
C LYS A 74 -13.35 0.90 4.44
N GLY A 75 -13.04 2.17 4.19
CA GLY A 75 -13.92 3.08 3.46
C GLY A 75 -13.81 2.90 1.94
N ASP A 76 -12.64 3.21 1.40
CA ASP A 76 -12.32 3.07 -0.02
C ASP A 76 -10.84 2.67 -0.18
N PRO A 77 -10.54 1.44 -0.63
CA PRO A 77 -9.17 0.98 -0.78
C PRO A 77 -8.44 1.70 -1.93
N SER A 78 -9.13 2.25 -2.93
CA SER A 78 -8.52 3.06 -3.98
C SER A 78 -7.94 4.36 -3.41
N VAL A 79 -8.73 5.05 -2.58
CA VAL A 79 -8.28 6.27 -1.87
C VAL A 79 -7.16 5.94 -0.89
N ALA A 80 -7.26 4.82 -0.17
CA ALA A 80 -6.20 4.36 0.74
C ALA A 80 -4.89 4.11 0.00
N LEU A 81 -4.95 3.45 -1.16
CA LEU A 81 -3.77 3.17 -1.98
C LEU A 81 -3.12 4.45 -2.51
N ILE A 82 -3.91 5.40 -3.04
CA ILE A 82 -3.41 6.71 -3.49
C ILE A 82 -2.75 7.45 -2.33
N SER A 83 -3.40 7.48 -1.16
CA SER A 83 -2.87 8.12 0.06
C SER A 83 -1.57 7.48 0.54
N ALA A 84 -1.46 6.15 0.45
CA ALA A 84 -0.26 5.41 0.82
C ALA A 84 0.96 5.86 0.02
N MET A 85 0.80 6.21 -1.26
CA MET A 85 1.91 6.66 -2.10
C MET A 85 2.52 7.96 -1.55
N THR A 86 1.70 8.92 -1.13
CA THR A 86 2.18 10.15 -0.47
C THR A 86 2.77 9.85 0.91
N LEU A 87 2.06 9.08 1.74
CA LEU A 87 2.46 8.79 3.12
C LEU A 87 3.83 8.11 3.21
N PHE A 88 4.12 7.16 2.31
CA PHE A 88 5.41 6.49 2.29
C PHE A 88 6.55 7.37 1.78
N ASN A 89 6.29 8.34 0.91
CA ASN A 89 7.30 9.31 0.49
C ASN A 89 7.67 10.24 1.65
N HIS A 90 6.68 10.74 2.40
CA HIS A 90 6.93 11.52 3.61
C HIS A 90 7.66 10.71 4.69
N LEU A 91 7.31 9.44 4.89
CA LEU A 91 8.00 8.55 5.83
C LEU A 91 9.45 8.26 5.39
N GLY A 92 9.68 8.06 4.10
CA GLY A 92 11.01 7.93 3.51
C GLY A 92 11.87 9.18 3.75
N GLN A 93 11.29 10.37 3.53
CA GLN A 93 11.98 11.62 3.84
C GLN A 93 12.22 11.78 5.34
N ALA A 94 11.25 11.44 6.19
CA ALA A 94 11.38 11.52 7.63
C ALA A 94 12.57 10.69 8.16
N THR A 95 12.81 9.53 7.57
CA THR A 95 13.85 8.56 7.97
C THR A 95 15.22 8.83 7.31
N LYS A 96 15.26 9.17 6.01
CA LYS A 96 16.51 9.26 5.24
C LYS A 96 17.02 10.68 5.04
N SER A 97 16.15 11.70 5.12
CA SER A 97 16.48 13.10 4.80
C SER A 97 17.18 13.27 3.44
N HIS A 98 16.63 12.62 2.41
CA HIS A 98 17.25 12.46 1.09
C HIS A 98 16.70 13.41 0.01
N TRP A 99 15.57 14.07 0.26
CA TRP A 99 15.06 15.11 -0.65
C TRP A 99 15.87 16.39 -0.53
N PRO A 100 16.06 17.15 -1.63
CA PRO A 100 16.52 18.53 -1.57
C PRO A 100 15.61 19.35 -0.65
N GLU A 101 16.23 20.03 0.33
CA GLU A 101 15.53 20.65 1.45
C GLU A 101 14.50 21.72 1.00
N ASP A 102 14.91 22.61 0.09
CA ASP A 102 14.05 23.69 -0.41
C ASP A 102 12.90 23.16 -1.26
N LEU A 103 13.16 22.13 -2.07
CA LEU A 103 12.13 21.45 -2.86
C LEU A 103 11.08 20.84 -1.94
N TYR A 104 11.49 20.07 -0.93
CA TYR A 104 10.56 19.42 -0.02
C TYR A 104 9.75 20.44 0.79
N LYS A 105 10.38 21.50 1.30
CA LYS A 105 9.68 22.61 1.97
C LYS A 105 8.66 23.30 1.07
N SER A 106 8.97 23.50 -0.21
CA SER A 106 8.05 24.08 -1.18
C SER A 106 6.81 23.20 -1.40
N LEU A 107 6.97 21.87 -1.48
CA LEU A 107 5.87 20.92 -1.61
C LEU A 107 4.96 20.93 -0.38
N LEU A 108 5.56 20.95 0.82
CA LEU A 108 4.78 21.05 2.06
C LEU A 108 4.04 22.38 2.19
N ALA A 109 4.58 23.47 1.63
CA ALA A 109 3.87 24.74 1.57
C ALA A 109 2.64 24.67 0.66
N GLN A 110 2.74 23.99 -0.49
CA GLN A 110 1.61 23.73 -1.39
C GLN A 110 0.52 22.86 -0.73
N ALA A 111 0.95 21.84 0.03
CA ALA A 111 0.05 20.96 0.77
C ALA A 111 -0.88 21.70 1.75
N LYS A 112 -0.58 22.93 2.16
CA LYS A 112 -1.48 23.73 3.03
C LYS A 112 -2.74 24.23 2.32
N GLN A 113 -2.74 24.27 0.98
CA GLN A 113 -3.82 24.87 0.19
C GLN A 113 -4.65 23.82 -0.56
N HIS A 114 -4.00 22.75 -1.02
CA HIS A 114 -4.64 21.70 -1.80
C HIS A 114 -3.96 20.34 -1.50
N PRO A 115 -4.63 19.20 -1.76
CA PRO A 115 -4.03 17.89 -1.56
C PRO A 115 -2.70 17.77 -2.30
N LEU A 116 -1.63 17.40 -1.58
CA LEU A 116 -0.34 17.04 -2.16
C LEU A 116 -0.35 15.53 -2.45
N LEU A 117 -0.36 15.18 -3.73
CA LEU A 117 -0.35 13.78 -4.16
C LEU A 117 0.95 13.45 -4.88
N LEU A 118 1.68 12.46 -4.35
CA LEU A 118 2.98 12.00 -4.81
C LEU A 118 2.93 10.51 -5.11
N ASN A 119 3.54 10.08 -6.21
CA ASN A 119 3.74 8.66 -6.46
C ASN A 119 5.06 8.39 -7.20
N ALA A 120 5.71 7.30 -6.84
CA ALA A 120 6.89 6.77 -7.50
C ALA A 120 6.52 6.04 -8.80
N ALA A 121 6.71 6.73 -9.92
CA ALA A 121 6.50 6.19 -11.27
C ALA A 121 7.74 5.39 -11.69
N ARG A 122 7.74 4.08 -11.39
CA ARG A 122 8.94 3.23 -11.56
C ARG A 122 8.80 2.09 -12.57
N VAL A 123 7.61 1.52 -12.73
CA VAL A 123 7.35 0.41 -13.65
C VAL A 123 7.40 0.92 -15.09
N GLU A 124 8.04 0.16 -15.99
CA GLU A 124 8.09 0.47 -17.43
C GLU A 124 7.55 -0.69 -18.27
N PRO A 125 7.12 -0.45 -19.53
CA PRO A 125 6.58 -1.51 -20.39
C PRO A 125 7.53 -2.69 -20.60
N GLU A 126 8.79 -2.43 -20.92
CA GLU A 126 9.78 -3.48 -21.23
C GLU A 126 10.43 -4.06 -19.97
N LEU A 127 10.65 -3.24 -18.94
CA LEU A 127 11.27 -3.68 -17.69
C LEU A 127 10.30 -4.48 -16.80
N GLY A 128 9.03 -4.10 -16.80
CA GLY A 128 8.08 -4.54 -15.78
C GLY A 128 8.39 -3.94 -14.40
N SER A 129 8.04 -4.68 -13.34
CA SER A 129 8.23 -4.21 -11.96
C SER A 129 9.71 -4.21 -11.57
N PRO A 130 10.25 -3.10 -11.03
CA PRO A 130 11.63 -3.06 -10.52
C PRO A 130 11.92 -4.11 -9.44
N ALA A 131 10.88 -4.65 -8.79
CA ALA A 131 11.00 -5.77 -7.85
C ALA A 131 11.58 -7.04 -8.49
N ARG A 132 11.57 -7.15 -9.83
CA ARG A 132 12.17 -8.25 -10.61
C ARG A 132 13.61 -7.95 -11.07
N GLY A 133 14.15 -6.79 -10.71
CA GLY A 133 15.49 -6.35 -11.09
C GLY A 133 15.54 -5.55 -12.39
N GLY A 134 16.71 -4.99 -12.68
CA GLY A 134 16.98 -4.12 -13.83
C GLY A 134 16.89 -2.62 -13.50
N LEU A 135 17.16 -1.79 -14.50
CA LEU A 135 17.24 -0.33 -14.42
C LEU A 135 16.26 0.31 -15.41
N PRO A 136 15.81 1.56 -15.18
CA PRO A 136 14.86 2.20 -16.07
C PRO A 136 15.51 2.47 -17.44
N ALA A 137 14.71 2.42 -18.50
CA ALA A 137 15.03 2.93 -19.83
C ALA A 137 14.57 4.38 -20.01
N THR A 138 13.74 4.91 -19.11
CA THR A 138 13.43 6.34 -19.06
C THR A 138 14.71 7.14 -18.87
N VAL A 139 14.95 8.12 -19.75
CA VAL A 139 16.17 8.91 -19.79
C VAL A 139 15.90 10.31 -19.23
N ALA A 140 16.80 10.79 -18.39
CA ALA A 140 16.91 12.18 -17.97
C ALA A 140 18.13 12.81 -18.63
N ARG A 141 17.92 13.68 -19.62
CA ARG A 141 19.01 14.36 -20.34
C ARG A 141 19.32 15.69 -19.71
N ARG A 142 20.60 16.03 -19.59
CA ARG A 142 21.00 17.33 -19.06
C ARG A 142 20.75 18.44 -20.09
N THR A 143 20.06 19.50 -19.68
CA THR A 143 19.81 20.69 -20.50
C THR A 143 20.50 21.91 -19.92
N ALA A 144 20.44 23.06 -20.62
CA ALA A 144 21.02 24.30 -20.12
C ALA A 144 20.33 24.81 -18.83
N SER A 145 19.05 24.45 -18.64
CA SER A 145 18.20 24.89 -17.52
C SER A 145 17.92 23.81 -16.48
N GLY A 146 18.29 22.56 -16.72
CA GLY A 146 18.06 21.46 -15.79
C GLY A 146 18.09 20.09 -16.46
N TRP A 147 16.95 19.42 -16.47
CA TRP A 147 16.76 18.07 -17.02
C TRP A 147 15.59 18.02 -18.00
N SER A 148 15.73 17.20 -19.04
CA SER A 148 14.66 16.80 -19.96
C SER A 148 14.34 15.33 -19.77
N ILE A 149 13.10 14.99 -19.44
CA ILE A 149 12.68 13.61 -19.15
C ILE A 149 11.91 13.03 -20.34
N THR A 150 12.38 11.89 -20.87
CA THR A 150 11.73 11.14 -21.94
C THR A 150 11.62 9.65 -21.60
N GLY A 151 10.41 9.11 -21.67
CA GLY A 151 10.13 7.70 -21.40
C GLY A 151 8.65 7.41 -21.11
N ALA A 152 8.37 6.19 -20.69
CA ALA A 152 7.00 5.74 -20.39
C ALA A 152 6.97 4.95 -19.08
N LYS A 153 5.98 5.24 -18.24
CA LYS A 153 5.73 4.59 -16.97
C LYS A 153 4.38 3.92 -16.96
N ARG A 154 4.28 2.77 -16.29
CA ARG A 154 3.06 1.98 -16.20
C ARG A 154 2.52 1.90 -14.79
N PHE A 155 1.22 1.67 -14.70
CA PHE A 155 0.51 1.45 -13.43
C PHE A 155 0.79 2.57 -12.40
N VAL A 156 0.81 3.82 -12.85
CA VAL A 156 1.08 4.97 -11.99
C VAL A 156 -0.19 5.28 -11.21
N THR A 157 -0.34 4.66 -10.03
CA THR A 157 -1.47 4.90 -9.13
C THR A 157 -1.74 6.38 -8.94
N GLY A 158 -2.99 6.75 -9.18
CA GLY A 158 -3.50 8.10 -9.03
C GLY A 158 -3.02 9.10 -10.08
N ALA A 159 -2.44 8.65 -11.20
CA ALA A 159 -1.78 9.50 -12.20
C ALA A 159 -2.56 10.77 -12.57
N HIS A 160 -3.87 10.65 -12.75
CA HIS A 160 -4.75 11.77 -13.09
C HIS A 160 -4.72 12.88 -12.03
N GLY A 161 -4.71 12.52 -10.74
CA GLY A 161 -4.76 13.47 -9.62
C GLY A 161 -3.41 13.80 -8.99
N LEU A 162 -2.30 13.18 -9.42
CA LEU A 162 -0.99 13.48 -8.85
C LEU A 162 -0.63 14.95 -9.02
N THR A 163 -0.05 15.55 -7.98
CA THR A 163 0.55 16.88 -8.10
C THR A 163 1.94 16.79 -8.71
N HIS A 164 2.69 15.74 -8.35
CA HIS A 164 4.04 15.48 -8.83
C HIS A 164 4.23 13.99 -9.07
N PHE A 165 4.85 13.66 -10.20
CA PHE A 165 5.36 12.33 -10.47
C PHE A 165 6.79 12.24 -9.93
N LEU A 166 7.12 11.15 -9.25
CA LEU A 166 8.48 10.83 -8.84
C LEU A 166 9.02 9.81 -9.83
N VAL A 167 9.58 10.30 -10.94
CA VAL A 167 9.95 9.51 -12.11
C VAL A 167 11.33 8.91 -11.89
N TRP A 168 11.41 7.58 -11.84
CA TRP A 168 12.69 6.89 -11.74
C TRP A 168 13.33 6.76 -13.12
N ALA A 169 14.52 7.34 -13.32
CA ALA A 169 15.17 7.44 -14.63
C ALA A 169 16.68 7.35 -14.49
N HIS A 170 17.37 7.08 -15.60
CA HIS A 170 18.83 7.18 -15.69
C HIS A 170 19.27 8.42 -16.47
N THR A 171 20.43 8.96 -16.14
CA THR A 171 21.02 10.09 -16.88
C THR A 171 21.68 9.61 -18.17
N ASP A 172 21.84 10.52 -19.13
CA ASP A 172 22.58 10.31 -20.38
C ASP A 172 24.07 10.69 -20.31
N GLU A 173 24.53 11.08 -19.12
CA GLU A 173 25.93 11.39 -18.85
C GLU A 173 26.82 10.14 -18.87
N ALA A 174 28.14 10.34 -18.94
CA ALA A 174 29.14 9.28 -18.78
C ALA A 174 30.03 9.58 -17.56
N PRO A 175 29.99 8.75 -16.49
CA PRO A 175 29.13 7.57 -16.31
C PRO A 175 27.64 7.94 -16.07
N ALA A 176 26.73 7.07 -16.51
CA ALA A 176 25.31 7.23 -16.28
C ALA A 176 25.00 7.06 -14.79
N ARG A 177 24.03 7.83 -14.29
CA ARG A 177 23.54 7.77 -12.90
C ARG A 177 22.06 7.46 -12.90
N VAL A 178 21.53 6.93 -11.81
CA VAL A 178 20.11 6.60 -11.67
C VAL A 178 19.55 7.34 -10.47
N GLY A 179 18.36 7.91 -10.61
CA GLY A 179 17.72 8.65 -9.51
C GLY A 179 16.24 8.86 -9.74
N THR A 180 15.63 9.63 -8.84
CA THR A 180 14.20 9.94 -8.88
C THR A 180 14.00 11.42 -9.17
N PHE A 181 13.38 11.74 -10.29
CA PHE A 181 13.12 13.11 -10.73
C PHE A 181 11.73 13.54 -10.30
N VAL A 182 11.64 14.71 -9.66
CA VAL A 182 10.39 15.27 -9.14
C VAL A 182 9.75 16.14 -10.22
N VAL A 183 8.82 15.56 -10.96
CA VAL A 183 8.20 16.18 -12.14
C VAL A 183 6.82 16.73 -11.76
N PRO A 184 6.62 18.06 -11.72
CA PRO A 184 5.29 18.65 -11.57
C PRO A 184 4.34 18.13 -12.65
N ASN A 185 3.11 17.79 -12.26
CA ASN A 185 2.10 17.35 -13.22
C ASN A 185 1.70 18.52 -14.15
N LYS A 186 1.15 18.18 -15.32
CA LYS A 186 0.65 19.11 -16.35
C LYS A 186 1.72 19.97 -17.05
N LEU A 187 3.00 19.66 -16.87
CA LEU A 187 4.04 20.24 -17.72
C LEU A 187 3.86 19.78 -19.19
N PRO A 188 4.22 20.62 -20.18
CA PRO A 188 4.24 20.21 -21.58
C PRO A 188 5.06 18.93 -21.77
N GLY A 189 4.55 18.02 -22.62
CA GLY A 189 5.18 16.72 -22.87
C GLY A 189 4.73 15.59 -21.94
N ILE A 190 3.96 15.87 -20.88
CA ILE A 190 3.34 14.84 -20.04
C ILE A 190 2.00 14.42 -20.66
N ARG A 191 1.81 13.11 -20.83
CA ARG A 191 0.53 12.51 -21.25
C ARG A 191 0.13 11.38 -20.32
N VAL A 192 -0.96 11.57 -19.58
CA VAL A 192 -1.62 10.48 -18.84
C VAL A 192 -2.53 9.72 -19.82
N ILE A 193 -2.32 8.42 -19.96
CA ILE A 193 -3.12 7.55 -20.81
C ILE A 193 -4.18 6.88 -19.93
N GLU A 194 -5.43 7.29 -20.05
CA GLU A 194 -6.54 6.81 -19.21
C GLU A 194 -6.97 5.37 -19.55
N ASN A 195 -6.06 4.40 -19.35
CA ASN A 195 -6.21 3.00 -19.75
C ASN A 195 -6.35 2.02 -18.57
N TRP A 196 -6.62 2.52 -17.37
CA TRP A 196 -6.81 1.68 -16.19
C TRP A 196 -8.18 1.02 -16.25
N ASN A 197 -8.21 -0.31 -16.40
CA ASN A 197 -9.43 -1.10 -16.44
C ASN A 197 -9.23 -2.40 -15.65
N SER A 198 -9.20 -2.28 -14.33
CA SER A 198 -8.97 -3.38 -13.40
C SER A 198 -10.27 -4.00 -12.88
N LEU A 199 -10.17 -5.24 -12.40
CA LEU A 199 -11.25 -5.96 -11.72
C LEU A 199 -11.73 -5.19 -10.47
N GLY A 200 -10.80 -4.89 -9.57
CA GLY A 200 -11.02 -4.08 -8.37
C GLY A 200 -10.10 -2.88 -8.33
N MET A 201 -10.23 -2.05 -7.29
CA MET A 201 -9.48 -0.80 -7.14
C MET A 201 -9.72 0.12 -8.34
N ARG A 202 -10.96 0.15 -8.84
CA ARG A 202 -11.30 0.80 -10.12
C ARG A 202 -10.99 2.30 -10.10
N ALA A 203 -11.20 2.94 -8.96
CA ALA A 203 -10.90 4.36 -8.76
C ALA A 203 -9.43 4.65 -8.44
N SER A 204 -8.53 3.65 -8.36
CA SER A 204 -7.11 3.93 -8.08
C SER A 204 -6.42 4.68 -9.22
N GLY A 205 -7.01 4.66 -10.42
CA GLY A 205 -6.52 5.41 -11.59
C GLY A 205 -5.05 5.11 -11.89
N SER A 206 -4.66 3.83 -11.83
CA SER A 206 -3.28 3.36 -12.06
C SER A 206 -2.95 3.36 -13.55
N HIS A 207 -3.06 4.53 -14.17
CA HIS A 207 -2.88 4.77 -15.59
C HIS A 207 -1.41 4.72 -16.01
N ASP A 208 -1.19 4.50 -17.30
CA ASP A 208 0.13 4.69 -17.89
C ASP A 208 0.40 6.19 -18.10
N VAL A 209 1.67 6.60 -18.03
CA VAL A 209 2.09 8.00 -18.19
C VAL A 209 3.30 8.06 -19.11
N GLU A 210 3.24 8.90 -20.12
CA GLU A 210 4.34 9.16 -21.05
C GLU A 210 4.92 10.56 -20.83
N TYR A 211 6.23 10.66 -21.06
CA TYR A 211 7.01 11.88 -20.96
C TYR A 211 7.75 12.06 -22.28
N THR A 212 7.56 13.22 -22.93
CA THR A 212 8.27 13.63 -24.15
C THR A 212 8.95 14.95 -23.89
N ASP A 213 10.27 14.90 -23.68
CA ASP A 213 11.15 16.05 -23.46
C ASP A 213 10.62 17.02 -22.39
N VAL A 214 10.21 16.46 -21.25
CA VAL A 214 9.61 17.23 -20.15
C VAL A 214 10.71 17.93 -19.36
N GLU A 215 10.77 19.26 -19.48
CA GLU A 215 11.78 20.08 -18.82
C GLU A 215 11.46 20.33 -17.33
N ILE A 216 12.45 20.09 -16.47
CA ILE A 216 12.39 20.37 -15.03
C ILE A 216 13.70 21.03 -14.54
N PRO A 217 13.67 21.79 -13.42
CA PRO A 217 14.87 22.38 -12.83
C PRO A 217 15.93 21.34 -12.42
N LEU A 218 17.20 21.76 -12.36
CA LEU A 218 18.34 20.89 -12.01
C LEU A 218 18.18 20.25 -10.62
N GLU A 219 17.62 21.01 -9.68
CA GLU A 219 17.39 20.66 -8.29
C GLU A 219 16.21 19.71 -8.06
N ASN A 220 15.38 19.46 -9.08
CA ASN A 220 14.21 18.57 -8.99
C ASN A 220 14.59 17.08 -9.09
N VAL A 221 15.60 16.66 -8.33
CA VAL A 221 16.10 15.30 -8.34
C VAL A 221 16.47 14.83 -6.93
N ILE A 222 16.10 13.59 -6.62
CA ILE A 222 16.37 12.89 -5.38
C ILE A 222 17.32 11.73 -5.70
N ASP A 223 18.41 11.63 -4.94
CA ASP A 223 19.37 10.53 -4.99
C ASP A 223 19.85 10.15 -6.40
N LEU A 224 20.78 10.91 -6.98
CA LEU A 224 21.53 10.47 -8.18
C LEU A 224 22.69 9.57 -7.77
N VAL A 225 22.51 8.26 -7.96
CA VAL A 225 23.46 7.23 -7.53
C VAL A 225 24.03 6.43 -8.70
N ASP A 226 25.08 5.65 -8.41
CA ASP A 226 25.64 4.73 -9.38
C ASP A 226 24.64 3.60 -9.73
N PRO A 227 24.54 3.19 -11.01
CA PRO A 227 23.67 2.10 -11.47
C PRO A 227 23.82 0.79 -10.67
N SER A 228 25.02 0.49 -10.15
CA SER A 228 25.30 -0.75 -9.40
C SER A 228 24.56 -0.85 -8.06
N VAL A 229 24.15 0.29 -7.49
CA VAL A 229 23.42 0.35 -6.21
C VAL A 229 21.97 0.82 -6.38
N ALA A 230 21.54 1.09 -7.60
CA ALA A 230 20.21 1.63 -7.91
C ALA A 230 19.09 0.59 -7.97
N GLN A 231 19.42 -0.71 -7.92
CA GLN A 231 18.44 -1.78 -7.96
C GLN A 231 17.55 -1.79 -6.72
N GLN A 232 16.29 -2.18 -6.89
CA GLN A 232 15.37 -2.29 -5.76
C GLN A 232 15.76 -3.45 -4.84
N ASP A 233 16.04 -3.12 -3.57
CA ASP A 233 16.12 -4.11 -2.51
C ASP A 233 14.73 -4.42 -1.94
N ASN A 234 14.18 -5.57 -2.30
CA ASN A 234 12.88 -6.03 -1.79
C ASN A 234 12.88 -6.29 -0.27
N ARG A 235 14.02 -6.67 0.32
CA ARG A 235 14.13 -6.92 1.77
C ARG A 235 14.06 -5.59 2.52
N ALA A 236 14.75 -4.56 2.06
CA ALA A 236 14.68 -3.21 2.64
C ALA A 236 13.27 -2.59 2.61
N HIS A 237 12.41 -3.01 1.67
CA HIS A 237 11.03 -2.53 1.55
C HIS A 237 10.00 -3.42 2.27
N ALA A 238 10.41 -4.53 2.90
CA ALA A 238 9.50 -5.54 3.44
C ALA A 238 8.50 -4.95 4.45
N ALA A 239 8.97 -4.17 5.42
CA ALA A 239 8.12 -3.52 6.42
C ALA A 239 7.10 -2.55 5.80
N ILE A 240 7.51 -1.75 4.80
CA ILE A 240 6.60 -0.82 4.09
C ILE A 240 5.52 -1.59 3.33
N THR A 241 5.88 -2.69 2.67
CA THR A 241 4.91 -3.52 1.94
C THR A 241 3.93 -4.24 2.87
N LEU A 242 4.38 -4.60 4.09
CA LEU A 242 3.50 -5.10 5.14
C LEU A 242 2.53 -4.00 5.62
N ALA A 243 3.02 -2.79 5.85
CA ALA A 243 2.16 -1.66 6.23
C ALA A 243 1.11 -1.33 5.14
N LEU A 244 1.48 -1.41 3.86
CA LEU A 244 0.54 -1.28 2.75
C LEU A 244 -0.55 -2.36 2.80
N THR A 245 -0.22 -3.57 3.25
CA THR A 245 -1.17 -4.68 3.36
C THR A 245 -2.31 -4.37 4.34
N ALA A 246 -2.11 -3.45 5.29
CA ALA A 246 -3.15 -3.01 6.21
C ALA A 246 -4.38 -2.40 5.53
N LEU A 247 -4.24 -1.79 4.33
CA LEU A 247 -5.43 -1.31 3.60
C LEU A 247 -6.39 -2.45 3.24
N TYR A 248 -5.85 -3.63 2.92
CA TYR A 248 -6.64 -4.82 2.60
C TYR A 248 -7.25 -5.47 3.84
N LEU A 249 -6.65 -5.26 5.00
CA LEU A 249 -7.30 -5.57 6.28
C LEU A 249 -8.59 -4.75 6.43
N GLY A 250 -8.55 -3.46 6.08
CA GLY A 250 -9.74 -2.61 6.00
C GLY A 250 -10.81 -3.16 5.05
N VAL A 251 -10.42 -3.60 3.84
CA VAL A 251 -11.35 -4.22 2.88
C VAL A 251 -12.05 -5.45 3.47
N ALA A 252 -11.30 -6.33 4.15
CA ALA A 252 -11.86 -7.52 4.76
C ALA A 252 -12.79 -7.21 5.94
N GLU A 253 -12.48 -6.16 6.73
CA GLU A 253 -13.39 -5.68 7.79
C GLU A 253 -14.69 -5.11 7.24
N ALA A 254 -14.63 -4.36 6.14
CA ALA A 254 -15.82 -3.86 5.46
C ALA A 254 -16.69 -5.01 4.93
N ALA A 255 -16.05 -6.05 4.36
CA ALA A 255 -16.73 -7.27 3.94
C ALA A 255 -17.36 -8.04 5.11
N GLN A 256 -16.65 -8.15 6.24
CA GLN A 256 -17.16 -8.77 7.47
C GLN A 256 -18.37 -8.00 8.00
N GLU A 257 -18.31 -6.67 8.04
CA GLU A 257 -19.43 -5.82 8.48
C GLU A 257 -20.64 -5.97 7.55
N ALA A 258 -20.43 -5.99 6.22
CA ALA A 258 -21.50 -6.24 5.26
C ALA A 258 -22.14 -7.64 5.44
N PHE A 259 -21.32 -8.66 5.71
CA PHE A 259 -21.81 -10.02 6.00
C PHE A 259 -22.67 -10.07 7.26
N ILE A 260 -22.18 -9.48 8.36
CA ILE A 260 -22.90 -9.43 9.64
C ILE A 260 -24.21 -8.66 9.49
N ARG A 261 -24.18 -7.49 8.85
CA ARG A 261 -25.39 -6.68 8.59
C ARG A 261 -26.44 -7.48 7.82
N PHE A 262 -26.05 -8.11 6.71
CA PHE A 262 -26.96 -8.94 5.92
C PHE A 262 -27.57 -10.07 6.76
N ALA A 263 -26.76 -10.74 7.59
CA ALA A 263 -27.23 -11.82 8.43
C ALA A 263 -28.28 -11.37 9.48
N HIS A 264 -28.15 -10.15 10.00
CA HIS A 264 -29.09 -9.57 10.96
C HIS A 264 -30.38 -9.05 10.30
N GLU A 265 -30.30 -8.53 9.08
CA GLU A 265 -31.45 -7.93 8.38
C GLU A 265 -32.30 -8.97 7.63
N ARG A 266 -31.68 -10.06 7.14
CA ARG A 266 -32.38 -11.06 6.35
C ARG A 266 -33.21 -12.00 7.22
N VAL A 267 -34.54 -11.88 7.12
CA VAL A 267 -35.53 -12.74 7.78
C VAL A 267 -36.33 -13.55 6.75
N PRO A 268 -36.02 -14.83 6.50
CA PRO A 268 -36.82 -15.69 5.63
C PRO A 268 -38.17 -16.04 6.29
N THR A 269 -39.25 -16.01 5.50
CA THR A 269 -40.63 -16.24 5.97
C THR A 269 -40.81 -17.58 6.66
N ASN A 270 -40.09 -18.62 6.21
CA ASN A 270 -40.12 -19.96 6.80
C ASN A 270 -39.31 -20.10 8.10
N LEU A 271 -38.38 -19.17 8.37
CA LEU A 271 -37.58 -19.15 9.60
C LEU A 271 -38.22 -18.26 10.68
N GLY A 272 -38.85 -17.14 10.29
CA GLY A 272 -39.50 -16.21 11.23
C GLY A 272 -38.55 -15.40 12.11
N HIS A 273 -37.23 -15.52 11.91
CA HIS A 273 -36.20 -14.76 12.61
C HIS A 273 -34.97 -14.52 11.69
N PRO A 274 -34.06 -13.60 12.06
CA PRO A 274 -32.84 -13.34 11.27
C PRO A 274 -31.99 -14.58 11.06
N ILE A 275 -31.37 -14.70 9.89
CA ILE A 275 -30.46 -15.81 9.57
C ILE A 275 -29.21 -15.82 10.46
N ALA A 276 -28.86 -14.68 11.09
CA ALA A 276 -27.81 -14.59 12.11
C ALA A 276 -27.99 -15.57 13.29
N ARG A 277 -29.20 -16.07 13.54
CA ARG A 277 -29.47 -17.08 14.59
C ARG A 277 -29.31 -18.53 14.12
N THR A 278 -29.01 -18.75 12.83
CA THR A 278 -28.80 -20.10 12.30
C THR A 278 -27.36 -20.52 12.52
N GLU A 279 -27.14 -21.77 12.92
CA GLU A 279 -25.80 -22.33 13.15
C GLU A 279 -24.87 -22.11 11.93
N ARG A 280 -25.39 -22.25 10.71
CA ARG A 280 -24.64 -21.98 9.47
C ARG A 280 -24.04 -20.57 9.46
N PHE A 281 -24.82 -19.53 9.77
CA PHE A 281 -24.32 -18.15 9.75
C PHE A 281 -23.48 -17.81 10.99
N VAL A 282 -23.73 -18.45 12.13
CA VAL A 282 -22.86 -18.35 13.31
C VAL A 282 -21.47 -18.90 12.99
N THR A 283 -21.38 -20.12 12.43
CA THR A 283 -20.11 -20.73 12.01
C THR A 283 -19.39 -19.90 10.96
N LEU A 284 -20.10 -19.43 9.92
CA LEU A 284 -19.50 -18.58 8.88
C LEU A 284 -18.97 -17.26 9.45
N SER A 285 -19.72 -16.62 10.36
CA SER A 285 -19.25 -15.40 11.03
C SER A 285 -18.00 -15.66 11.85
N GLY A 286 -17.92 -16.80 12.54
CA GLY A 286 -16.74 -17.20 13.30
C GLY A 286 -15.52 -17.45 12.42
N GLU A 287 -15.68 -18.08 11.26
CA GLU A 287 -14.59 -18.30 10.30
C GLU A 287 -14.05 -16.98 9.73
N ILE A 288 -14.94 -16.05 9.37
CA ILE A 288 -14.55 -14.72 8.89
C ILE A 288 -13.80 -13.96 9.98
N ASP A 289 -14.30 -13.98 11.22
CA ASP A 289 -13.63 -13.33 12.35
C ASP A 289 -12.24 -13.91 12.64
N LEU A 290 -12.12 -15.24 12.65
CA LEU A 290 -10.85 -15.93 12.84
C LEU A 290 -9.78 -15.45 11.84
N LEU A 291 -10.16 -15.37 10.56
CA LEU A 291 -9.26 -14.96 9.48
C LEU A 291 -8.90 -13.47 9.55
N VAL A 292 -9.88 -12.58 9.76
CA VAL A 292 -9.67 -11.13 9.81
C VAL A 292 -8.88 -10.72 11.07
N SER A 293 -9.28 -11.24 12.23
CA SER A 293 -8.60 -10.95 13.51
C SER A 293 -7.20 -11.55 13.55
N GLY A 294 -7.01 -12.76 12.99
CA GLY A 294 -5.69 -13.36 12.81
C GLY A 294 -4.77 -12.51 11.92
N ALA A 295 -5.26 -12.07 10.75
CA ALA A 295 -4.50 -11.21 9.85
C ALA A 295 -4.13 -9.87 10.51
N ARG A 296 -5.05 -9.26 11.26
CA ARG A 296 -4.78 -8.04 12.05
C ARG A 296 -3.62 -8.26 13.03
N GLN A 297 -3.68 -9.32 13.82
CA GLN A 297 -2.63 -9.63 14.80
C GLN A 297 -1.27 -9.85 14.12
N ILE A 298 -1.25 -10.54 12.98
CA ILE A 298 -0.02 -10.77 12.19
C ILE A 298 0.56 -9.46 11.68
N ILE A 299 -0.25 -8.60 11.05
CA ILE A 299 0.21 -7.33 10.48
C ILE A 299 0.78 -6.43 11.57
N PHE A 300 -0.02 -6.12 12.59
CA PHE A 300 0.39 -5.17 13.62
C PHE A 300 1.42 -5.74 14.60
N GLY A 301 1.39 -7.07 14.85
CA GLY A 301 2.41 -7.75 15.64
C GLY A 301 3.79 -7.64 15.00
N ALA A 302 3.90 -7.97 13.71
CA ALA A 302 5.18 -7.90 13.00
C ALA A 302 5.66 -6.44 12.78
N LEU A 303 4.76 -5.46 12.66
CA LEU A 303 5.13 -4.04 12.60
C LEU A 303 5.55 -3.45 13.96
N SER A 304 5.09 -4.04 15.07
CA SER A 304 5.45 -3.60 16.43
C SER A 304 6.73 -4.24 16.95
N ASP A 305 7.12 -5.38 16.38
CA ASP A 305 8.32 -6.11 16.77
C ASP A 305 9.59 -5.40 16.26
N LYS A 306 10.38 -4.88 17.22
CA LYS A 306 11.66 -4.20 16.96
C LYS A 306 12.77 -5.14 16.52
N HIS A 307 12.59 -6.45 16.70
CA HIS A 307 13.54 -7.49 16.31
C HIS A 307 13.14 -8.20 15.01
N ALA A 308 12.00 -7.83 14.40
CA ALA A 308 11.55 -8.41 13.14
C ALA A 308 12.52 -8.06 12.00
N ASP A 309 13.05 -9.10 11.38
CA ASP A 309 13.81 -9.01 10.14
C ASP A 309 12.89 -8.88 8.90
N ALA A 310 13.51 -8.65 7.74
CA ALA A 310 12.77 -8.53 6.48
C ALA A 310 11.94 -9.79 6.18
N GLU A 311 12.48 -10.98 6.45
CA GLU A 311 11.82 -12.27 6.27
C GLU A 311 10.54 -12.37 7.11
N THR A 312 10.55 -11.87 8.34
CA THR A 312 9.38 -11.79 9.22
C THR A 312 8.29 -10.93 8.60
N HIS A 313 8.61 -9.75 8.09
CA HIS A 313 7.63 -8.89 7.42
C HIS A 313 7.11 -9.50 6.11
N VAL A 314 7.98 -10.14 5.31
CA VAL A 314 7.58 -10.85 4.08
C VAL A 314 6.60 -11.98 4.40
N ARG A 315 6.89 -12.79 5.43
CA ARG A 315 6.02 -13.89 5.86
C ARG A 315 4.69 -13.36 6.39
N ALA A 316 4.72 -12.34 7.24
CA ALA A 316 3.51 -11.72 7.80
C ALA A 316 2.60 -11.20 6.69
N ARG A 317 3.16 -10.51 5.68
CA ARG A 317 2.41 -10.01 4.53
C ARG A 317 1.70 -11.12 3.76
N LEU A 318 2.40 -12.21 3.45
CA LEU A 318 1.83 -13.31 2.67
C LEU A 318 0.74 -14.06 3.44
N ILE A 319 0.98 -14.37 4.72
CA ILE A 319 0.00 -15.10 5.55
C ILE A 319 -1.25 -14.23 5.75
N ALA A 320 -1.07 -12.97 6.15
CA ALA A 320 -2.19 -12.05 6.33
C ALA A 320 -2.95 -11.83 5.01
N GLY A 321 -2.25 -11.57 3.91
CA GLY A 321 -2.89 -11.36 2.60
C GLY A 321 -3.74 -12.56 2.14
N ARG A 322 -3.25 -13.79 2.37
CA ARG A 322 -4.02 -15.03 2.08
C ARG A 322 -5.26 -15.15 2.96
N GLN A 323 -5.14 -14.89 4.27
CA GLN A 323 -6.25 -14.94 5.21
C GLN A 323 -7.33 -13.90 4.88
N LEU A 324 -6.93 -12.67 4.60
CA LEU A 324 -7.85 -11.58 4.23
C LEU A 324 -8.62 -11.91 2.96
N ARG A 325 -7.93 -12.44 1.94
CA ARG A 325 -8.58 -12.87 0.70
C ARG A 325 -9.57 -14.01 0.95
N GLU A 326 -9.22 -15.00 1.76
CA GLU A 326 -10.12 -16.10 2.10
C GLU A 326 -11.35 -15.62 2.89
N ALA A 327 -11.17 -14.70 3.84
CA ALA A 327 -12.27 -14.15 4.64
C ALA A 327 -13.36 -13.53 3.76
N VAL A 328 -12.96 -12.72 2.77
CA VAL A 328 -13.90 -12.12 1.80
C VAL A 328 -14.55 -13.18 0.91
N GLN A 329 -13.81 -14.22 0.50
CA GLN A 329 -14.38 -15.34 -0.26
C GLN A 329 -15.41 -16.14 0.55
N VAL A 330 -15.17 -16.37 1.84
CA VAL A 330 -16.12 -17.01 2.76
C VAL A 330 -17.38 -16.15 2.91
N ALA A 331 -17.23 -14.83 3.06
CA ALA A 331 -18.37 -13.90 3.15
C ALA A 331 -19.27 -13.98 1.91
N VAL A 332 -18.69 -13.85 0.71
CA VAL A 332 -19.44 -13.92 -0.56
C VAL A 332 -20.14 -15.27 -0.74
N ARG A 333 -19.40 -16.37 -0.60
CA ARG A 333 -19.97 -17.73 -0.75
C ARG A 333 -21.03 -18.03 0.31
N GLY A 334 -20.85 -17.53 1.52
CA GLY A 334 -21.77 -17.71 2.64
C GLY A 334 -23.14 -17.08 2.40
N ILE A 335 -23.16 -15.86 1.85
CA ILE A 335 -24.39 -15.14 1.48
C ILE A 335 -25.04 -15.76 0.23
N GLY A 336 -24.25 -16.19 -0.75
CA GLY A 336 -24.74 -16.69 -2.04
C GLY A 336 -25.05 -15.54 -3.02
N ASN A 337 -26.05 -15.70 -3.89
CA ASN A 337 -26.35 -14.74 -4.96
C ASN A 337 -26.44 -13.26 -4.52
N PRO A 338 -27.04 -12.90 -3.37
CA PRO A 338 -27.04 -11.49 -2.93
C PRO A 338 -25.64 -10.92 -2.69
N GLY A 339 -24.66 -11.75 -2.33
CA GLY A 339 -23.26 -11.35 -2.15
C GLY A 339 -22.54 -11.02 -3.45
N LEU A 340 -23.10 -11.42 -4.59
CA LEU A 340 -22.63 -11.05 -5.93
C LEU A 340 -23.39 -9.84 -6.51
N GLY A 341 -24.41 -9.34 -5.81
CA GLY A 341 -25.16 -8.16 -6.19
C GLY A 341 -24.51 -6.87 -5.68
N SER A 342 -24.68 -5.78 -6.42
CA SER A 342 -24.17 -4.45 -6.06
C SER A 342 -24.87 -3.85 -4.85
N GLU A 343 -26.10 -4.26 -4.53
CA GLU A 343 -26.90 -3.70 -3.42
C GLU A 343 -26.21 -3.82 -2.05
N LEU A 344 -25.50 -4.92 -1.79
CA LEU A 344 -24.79 -5.12 -0.51
C LEU A 344 -23.38 -4.52 -0.51
N GLY A 345 -22.85 -4.14 -1.67
CA GLY A 345 -21.46 -3.68 -1.84
C GLY A 345 -20.39 -4.76 -1.60
N LEU A 346 -20.78 -5.99 -1.24
CA LEU A 346 -19.83 -7.07 -0.92
C LEU A 346 -19.03 -7.52 -2.15
N GLU A 347 -19.64 -7.50 -3.34
CA GLU A 347 -18.97 -7.83 -4.60
C GLU A 347 -17.80 -6.89 -4.90
N ARG A 348 -17.90 -5.60 -4.52
CA ARG A 348 -16.81 -4.63 -4.65
C ARG A 348 -15.63 -5.02 -3.78
N HIS A 349 -15.85 -5.31 -2.50
CA HIS A 349 -14.80 -5.78 -1.60
C HIS A 349 -14.15 -7.09 -2.09
N PHE A 350 -14.96 -7.97 -2.70
CA PHE A 350 -14.45 -9.20 -3.34
C PHE A 350 -13.56 -8.94 -4.55
N ARG A 351 -13.87 -7.92 -5.37
CA ARG A 351 -13.00 -7.50 -6.47
C ARG A 351 -11.73 -6.82 -5.96
N ASP A 352 -11.85 -5.91 -5.01
CA ASP A 352 -10.74 -5.12 -4.46
C ASP A 352 -9.70 -5.97 -3.75
N ILE A 353 -10.13 -6.98 -2.98
CA ILE A 353 -9.21 -7.81 -2.18
C ILE A 353 -8.27 -8.66 -3.05
N GLN A 354 -8.58 -8.89 -4.32
CA GLN A 354 -7.73 -9.69 -5.21
C GLN A 354 -6.34 -9.07 -5.39
N SER A 355 -6.22 -7.75 -5.25
CA SER A 355 -4.97 -7.01 -5.43
C SER A 355 -3.93 -7.25 -4.32
N VAL A 356 -4.33 -7.81 -3.16
CA VAL A 356 -3.46 -7.97 -1.98
C VAL A 356 -2.18 -8.78 -2.24
N LEU A 357 -2.27 -9.83 -3.06
CA LEU A 357 -1.12 -10.69 -3.43
C LEU A 357 -0.50 -10.32 -4.79
N VAL A 358 -1.10 -9.37 -5.52
CA VAL A 358 -0.62 -8.91 -6.83
C VAL A 358 0.30 -7.70 -6.70
N HIS A 359 0.03 -6.81 -5.74
CA HIS A 359 0.90 -5.67 -5.47
C HIS A 359 2.33 -6.11 -5.22
N ALA A 360 3.30 -5.38 -5.80
CA ALA A 360 4.70 -5.77 -5.73
C ALA A 360 5.26 -5.67 -4.30
N PRO A 361 6.19 -6.56 -3.91
CA PRO A 361 6.65 -7.73 -4.65
C PRO A 361 5.54 -8.79 -4.80
N GLN A 362 5.43 -9.38 -5.98
CA GLN A 362 4.47 -10.47 -6.20
C GLN A 362 4.82 -11.68 -5.34
N GLU A 363 3.82 -12.53 -5.09
CA GLU A 363 3.93 -13.67 -4.19
C GLU A 363 5.08 -14.62 -4.53
N ASP A 364 5.33 -14.89 -5.81
CA ASP A 364 6.45 -15.73 -6.28
C ASP A 364 7.83 -15.19 -5.84
N THR A 365 8.01 -13.88 -5.95
CA THR A 365 9.22 -13.17 -5.56
C THR A 365 9.40 -13.21 -4.05
N SER A 366 8.32 -12.96 -3.30
CA SER A 366 8.32 -13.04 -1.84
C SER A 366 8.60 -14.45 -1.32
N ILE A 367 8.01 -15.49 -1.91
CA ILE A 367 8.28 -16.89 -1.56
C ILE A 367 9.74 -17.25 -1.85
N SER A 368 10.29 -16.77 -2.97
CA SER A 368 11.69 -17.00 -3.32
C SER A 368 12.68 -16.36 -2.34
N ILE A 369 12.35 -15.18 -1.79
CA ILE A 369 13.14 -14.54 -0.72
C ILE A 369 13.19 -15.45 0.51
N LEU A 370 12.02 -15.94 0.97
CA LEU A 370 11.93 -16.84 2.12
C LEU A 370 12.69 -18.15 1.89
N GLY A 371 12.57 -18.75 0.70
CA GLY A 371 13.25 -20.00 0.35
C GLY A 371 14.78 -19.85 0.37
N ARG A 372 15.31 -18.75 -0.20
CA ARG A 372 16.76 -18.45 -0.16
C ARG A 372 17.25 -18.25 1.26
N ALA A 373 16.54 -17.44 2.05
CA ALA A 373 16.90 -17.19 3.45
C ALA A 373 16.93 -18.49 4.27
N ALA A 374 16.01 -19.43 4.02
CA ALA A 374 16.00 -20.73 4.71
C ALA A 374 17.26 -21.57 4.41
N PHE A 375 17.70 -21.60 3.14
CA PHE A 375 18.92 -22.32 2.77
C PHE A 375 20.19 -21.66 3.32
N GLU A 376 20.24 -20.32 3.35
CA GLU A 376 21.35 -19.57 3.93
C GLU A 376 21.47 -19.82 5.44
N HIS A 377 20.34 -19.78 6.15
CA HIS A 377 20.29 -20.06 7.59
C HIS A 377 20.86 -21.44 7.91
N TRP A 378 20.39 -22.47 7.21
CA TRP A 378 20.88 -23.85 7.42
C TRP A 378 22.39 -24.00 7.18
N LYS A 379 22.94 -23.32 6.16
CA LYS A 379 24.39 -23.34 5.91
C LYS A 379 25.15 -22.67 7.06
N SER A 380 24.69 -21.51 7.50
CA SER A 380 25.34 -20.75 8.57
C SER A 380 25.37 -21.50 9.92
N GLU A 381 24.31 -22.26 10.24
CA GLU A 381 24.25 -23.11 11.43
C GLU A 381 25.28 -24.26 11.37
N LYS A 382 25.50 -24.83 10.18
CA LYS A 382 26.49 -25.91 10.00
C LYS A 382 27.94 -25.42 10.05
N ASP A 383 28.17 -24.19 9.58
CA ASP A 383 29.51 -23.60 9.56
C ASP A 383 29.91 -22.98 10.91
N THR A 384 28.95 -22.86 11.85
CA THR A 384 29.22 -22.40 13.21
C THR A 384 29.80 -23.55 14.06
N PRO A 385 30.99 -23.42 14.67
CA PRO A 385 31.56 -24.47 15.51
C PRO A 385 30.60 -24.86 16.64
N SER A 386 30.38 -26.16 16.81
CA SER A 386 29.42 -26.68 17.79
C SER A 386 29.75 -26.17 19.20
N ALA A 387 28.77 -25.53 19.85
CA ALA A 387 28.86 -25.25 21.28
C ALA A 387 29.07 -26.58 22.04
N PRO A 388 29.81 -26.58 23.17
CA PRO A 388 29.96 -27.78 23.98
C PRO A 388 28.58 -28.31 24.39
N PRO A 389 28.39 -29.64 24.41
CA PRO A 389 27.08 -30.24 24.65
C PRO A 389 26.53 -29.77 26.00
N VAL A 390 25.37 -29.12 25.97
CA VAL A 390 24.58 -28.83 27.17
C VAL A 390 23.85 -30.11 27.54
N ASN A 391 24.24 -30.76 28.63
CA ASN A 391 23.53 -31.93 29.15
C ASN A 391 22.17 -31.50 29.72
N LEU A 392 21.14 -31.50 28.87
CA LEU A 392 19.76 -31.38 29.32
C LEU A 392 19.32 -32.72 29.91
N THR A 393 19.21 -32.79 31.24
CA THR A 393 18.62 -33.95 31.92
C THR A 393 17.12 -33.98 31.64
N VAL A 394 16.70 -34.76 30.66
CA VAL A 394 15.28 -35.06 30.44
C VAL A 394 14.82 -36.00 31.56
N LEU A 395 14.17 -35.45 32.58
CA LEU A 395 13.49 -36.25 33.60
C LEU A 395 12.33 -36.99 32.92
N LYS A 396 12.54 -38.28 32.64
CA LYS A 396 11.44 -39.19 32.28
C LYS A 396 10.63 -39.44 33.54
N THR A 397 9.48 -38.78 33.70
CA THR A 397 8.47 -39.20 34.68
C THR A 397 7.86 -40.51 34.20
N ALA A 398 7.93 -41.54 35.05
CA ALA A 398 7.37 -42.87 34.82
C ALA A 398 5.84 -42.88 34.91
#